data_AF-A0A316QHG7-F1
#
_entry.id   AF-A0A316QHG7-F1
#
_cell.length_a   1.000
_cell.length_b   1.000
_cell.length_c   1.000
_cell.angle_alpha   90.00
_cell.angle_beta   90.00
_cell.angle_gamma   90.00
#
_symmetry.space_group_name_H-M   'P 1'
#
loop_
_entity.id
_entity.type
_entity.pdbx_description
1 polymer ?
#
loop_
_entity_poly.entity_id
_entity_poly.type
_entity_poly.pdbx_seq_one_letter_code
_entity_poly.pdbx_strand_id
1 'polypeptide(L)' 'MNINSNSVRQNLIDAGCNDNEITRFLESSTTREQLLILDTERKRLIDEYHNYAKKLDCLDYLIYQLKKEKTDADKR' A
#
# COMPACT_ATOMS: atom_id res chain seq x y z
N MET A 1 -23.26 -9.84 -11.66
CA MET A 1 -23.06 -8.96 -10.49
C MET A 1 -23.48 -7.56 -10.89
N ASN A 2 -24.49 -6.96 -10.25
CA ASN A 2 -24.84 -5.56 -10.50
C ASN A 2 -23.95 -4.69 -9.60
N ILE A 3 -22.67 -4.60 -9.94
CA ILE A 3 -21.75 -3.71 -9.25
C ILE A 3 -21.95 -2.33 -9.87
N ASN A 4 -22.38 -1.36 -9.08
CA ASN A 4 -22.54 0.01 -9.55
C ASN A 4 -21.17 0.50 -10.07
N SER A 5 -21.11 0.92 -11.34
CA SER A 5 -19.87 1.33 -12.01
C SER A 5 -19.13 2.44 -11.24
N ASN A 6 -19.90 3.32 -10.56
CA ASN A 6 -19.33 4.36 -9.70
C ASN A 6 -18.64 3.78 -8.46
N SER A 7 -19.19 2.73 -7.84
CA SER A 7 -18.56 2.06 -6.70
C SER A 7 -17.29 1.30 -7.08
N VAL A 8 -17.25 0.70 -8.28
CA VAL A 8 -16.04 0.04 -8.78
C VAL A 8 -14.93 1.05 -9.00
N ARG A 9 -15.24 2.15 -9.70
CA ARG A 9 -14.26 3.20 -9.97
C ARG A 9 -13.70 3.78 -8.67
N GLN A 10 -14.56 4.06 -7.69
CA GLN A 10 -14.11 4.57 -6.40
C GLN A 10 -13.21 3.57 -5.67
N ASN A 11 -13.57 2.29 -5.63
CA ASN A 11 -12.72 1.26 -5.02
C ASN A 11 -11.33 1.20 -5.65
N LEU A 12 -11.23 1.36 -6.97
CA LEU A 12 -9.94 1.38 -7.68
C LEU A 12 -9.12 2.64 -7.33
N ILE A 13 -9.77 3.81 -7.23
CA ILE A 13 -9.13 5.05 -6.79
C ILE A 13 -8.59 4.91 -5.36
N ASP A 14 -9.40 4.37 -4.45
CA ASP A 14 -9.03 4.18 -3.04
C ASP A 14 -7.89 3.16 -2.89
N ALA A 15 -7.82 2.18 -3.80
CA ALA A 15 -6.69 1.24 -3.89
C ALA A 15 -5.42 1.87 -4.51
N GLY A 16 -5.48 3.12 -4.96
CA GLY A 16 -4.38 3.85 -5.58
C GLY A 16 -4.14 3.51 -7.05
N CYS A 17 -5.13 2.97 -7.76
CA CYS A 17 -5.06 2.76 -9.20
C CYS A 17 -5.09 4.11 -9.93
N ASN A 18 -4.24 4.28 -10.94
CA ASN A 18 -4.26 5.46 -11.80
C ASN A 18 -5.34 5.35 -12.90
N ASP A 19 -5.60 6.46 -13.60
CA ASP A 19 -6.64 6.51 -14.64
C ASP A 19 -6.43 5.49 -15.77
N ASN A 20 -5.19 5.11 -16.09
CA ASN A 20 -4.90 4.09 -17.12
C ASN A 20 -5.24 2.68 -16.63
N GLU A 21 -4.97 2.36 -15.36
CA GLU A 21 -5.37 1.09 -14.74
C GLU A 21 -6.89 0.99 -14.61
N ILE A 22 -7.53 2.09 -14.18
CA ILE A 22 -8.99 2.17 -14.07
C ILE A 22 -9.64 1.96 -15.44
N THR A 23 -9.15 2.65 -16.47
CA THR A 23 -9.68 2.52 -17.84
C THR A 23 -9.52 1.08 -18.34
N ARG A 24 -8.32 0.50 -18.21
CA ARG A 24 -8.09 -0.92 -18.57
C ARG A 24 -9.02 -1.88 -17.82
N PHE A 25 -9.26 -1.64 -16.53
CA PHE A 25 -10.19 -2.46 -15.75
C PHE A 25 -11.63 -2.34 -16.27
N LEU A 26 -12.11 -1.11 -16.53
CA LEU A 26 -13.48 -0.87 -16.96
C LEU A 26 -13.75 -1.35 -18.39
N GLU A 27 -12.74 -1.31 -19.26
CA GLU A 27 -12.83 -1.75 -20.66
C GLU A 27 -12.58 -3.27 -20.84
N SER A 28 -12.05 -3.94 -19.82
CA SER A 28 -11.77 -5.37 -19.88
C SER A 28 -13.04 -6.18 -20.13
N SER A 29 -12.93 -7.16 -21.04
CA SER A 29 -14.06 -7.99 -21.47
C SER A 29 -14.25 -9.25 -20.63
N THR A 30 -13.30 -9.55 -19.74
CA THR A 30 -13.31 -10.78 -18.94
C THR A 30 -12.99 -10.51 -17.48
N THR A 31 -13.69 -11.23 -16.60
CA THR A 31 -13.38 -11.24 -15.15
C THR A 31 -11.94 -11.68 -14.87
N ARG A 32 -11.35 -12.53 -15.72
CA ARG A 32 -9.95 -12.96 -15.58
C ARG A 32 -8.98 -11.78 -15.71
N GLU A 33 -9.18 -10.92 -16.70
CA GLU A 33 -8.36 -9.73 -16.92
C GLU A 33 -8.52 -8.72 -15.77
N GLN A 34 -9.76 -8.49 -15.32
CA GLN A 34 -10.05 -7.69 -14.12
C GLN A 34 -9.30 -8.19 -12.90
N LEU A 35 -9.36 -9.49 -12.62
CA LEU A 35 -8.67 -10.10 -11.48
C LEU A 35 -7.14 -9.99 -11.61
N LEU A 36 -6.59 -10.09 -12.81
CA LEU A 36 -5.15 -9.93 -13.05
C LEU A 36 -4.68 -8.50 -12.75
N ILE A 37 -5.46 -7.49 -13.16
CA ILE A 37 -5.19 -6.09 -12.83
C ILE A 37 -5.19 -5.90 -11.31
N LEU A 38 -6.22 -6.41 -10.62
CA LEU A 38 -6.31 -6.30 -9.16
C LEU A 38 -5.19 -7.03 -8.41
N ASP A 39 -4.76 -8.21 -8.88
CA ASP A 39 -3.65 -8.94 -8.26
C ASP A 39 -2.31 -8.20 -8.44
N THR A 40 -2.14 -7.51 -9.57
CA THR A 40 -0.97 -6.66 -9.83
C THR A 40 -0.93 -5.49 -8.85
N GLU A 41 -2.04 -4.76 -8.69
CA GLU A 41 -2.13 -3.66 -7.72
C GLU A 41 -1.97 -4.13 -6.28
N ARG A 42 -2.53 -5.29 -5.93
CA ARG A 42 -2.33 -5.91 -4.61
C ARG A 42 -0.85 -6.16 -4.32
N LYS A 43 -0.09 -6.68 -5.28
CA LYS A 43 1.36 -6.91 -5.11
C LYS A 43 2.12 -5.60 -4.91
N ARG A 44 1.81 -4.58 -5.72
CA ARG A 44 2.40 -3.24 -5.57
C ARG A 44 2.18 -2.66 -4.17
N LEU A 45 0.96 -2.75 -3.65
CA LEU A 45 0.62 -2.28 -2.30
C LEU A 45 1.37 -3.04 -1.20
N ILE A 46 1.53 -4.36 -1.34
CA ILE A 46 2.30 -5.18 -0.40
C ILE A 46 3.78 -4.77 -0.40
N ASP A 47 4.36 -4.55 -1.58
CA ASP A 47 5.76 -4.12 -1.69
C ASP A 47 5.96 -2.72 -1.09
N GLU A 48 5.03 -1.80 -1.35
CA GLU A 48 5.03 -0.47 -0.75
C GLU A 48 4.90 -0.52 0.77
N TYR A 49 3.99 -1.34 1.30
CA TYR A 49 3.84 -1.59 2.73
C TYR A 49 5.15 -2.09 3.37
N HIS A 50 5.79 -3.10 2.78
CA HIS A 50 7.06 -3.61 3.29
C HIS A 50 8.18 -2.57 3.25
N ASN A 51 8.18 -1.68 2.25
CA ASN A 51 9.14 -0.59 2.17
C ASN A 51 8.91 0.46 3.26
N TYR A 52 7.66 0.83 3.56
CA TYR A 52 7.35 1.71 4.68
C TYR A 52 7.68 1.06 6.02
N ALA A 53 7.35 -0.21 6.21
CA ALA A 53 7.69 -0.96 7.43
C ALA A 53 9.20 -0.92 7.71
N LYS A 54 10.04 -1.21 6.71
CA LYS A 54 11.51 -1.11 6.84
C LYS A 54 11.99 0.29 7.24
N LYS A 55 11.38 1.34 6.68
CA LYS A 55 11.72 2.73 7.03
C LYS A 55 11.37 3.04 8.49
N LEU A 56 10.21 2.57 8.95
CA LEU A 56 9.77 2.71 10.33
C LEU A 56 10.70 1.95 11.28
N ASP A 57 11.05 0.70 10.96
CA ASP A 57 11.97 -0.10 11.78
C ASP A 57 13.31 0.61 11.99
N CYS A 58 13.88 1.20 10.93
CA CYS A 58 15.11 1.98 11.03
C CYS A 58 14.95 3.22 11.91
N LEU A 59 13.83 3.95 11.77
CA LEU A 59 13.56 5.15 12.56
C LEU A 59 13.35 4.81 14.04
N ASP A 60 12.57 3.78 14.32
CA ASP A 60 12.27 3.31 15.68
C ASP A 60 13.54 2.81 16.38
N TYR A 61 14.42 2.12 15.66
CA TYR A 61 15.72 1.73 16.17
C TYR A 61 16.56 2.94 16.60
N LEU A 62 16.63 3.99 15.76
CA LEU A 62 17.37 5.21 16.09
C LEU A 62 16.77 5.91 17.33
N ILE A 63 15.44 6.02 17.38
CA ILE A 63 14.73 6.58 18.54
C ILE A 63 15.05 5.79 19.81
N TYR A 64 15.05 4.46 19.72
CA TYR A 64 15.40 3.60 20.85
C TYR A 64 16.83 3.84 21.34
N GLN A 65 17.81 3.92 20.44
CA GLN A 65 19.21 4.19 20.81
C GLN A 65 19.35 5.51 21.57
N LEU A 66 18.74 6.58 21.05
CA LEU A 66 18.78 7.90 21.70
C LEU A 66 18.13 7.90 23.10
N LYS A 67 17.01 7.19 23.26
CA LYS A 67 16.35 7.03 24.57
C LYS A 67 17.21 6.25 25.55
N LYS A 68 17.89 5.20 25.06
CA LYS A 68 18.80 4.38 25.87
C LYS A 68 20.01 5.20 26.34
N GLU A 69 20.67 5.93 25.45
CA GLU A 69 21.81 6.78 25.78
C GLU A 69 21.48 7.80 26.87
N LYS A 70 20.32 8.48 26.77
CA LYS A 70 19.85 9.40 27.80
C LYS A 70 19.66 8.70 29.15
N THR A 71 19.02 7.52 29.14
CA THR A 71 18.77 6.75 30.36
C THR A 71 20.07 6.27 31.01
N ASP A 72 21.10 5.93 30.22
CA ASP A 72 22.39 5.50 30.72
C ASP A 72 23.26 6.68 31.20
N ALA A 73 23.06 7.88 30.64
CA ALA A 73 23.69 9.12 31.11
C ALA A 73 23.10 9.59 32.45
N ASP A 74 21.78 9.51 32.64
CA ASP A 74 21.10 9.91 33.88
C ASP A 74 21.42 8.99 35.08
N LYS A 75 22.01 7.80 34.82
CA LYS A 75 22.45 6.84 35.85
C LYS A 75 23.91 7.01 36.28
N ARG A 76 24.70 7.83 35.60
CA ARG A 76 26.13 8.07 35.88
C ARG A 76 26.31 9.33 36.71
#